data_AF-A0A1W9SDJ9-F1
#
_entry.id   AF-A0A1W9SDJ9-F1
#
_cell.length_a   1.000
_cell.length_b   1.000
_cell.length_c   1.000
_cell.angle_alpha   90.00
_cell.angle_beta   90.00
_cell.angle_gamma   90.00
#
_symmetry.space_group_name_H-M   'P 1'
#
loop_
_entity.id
_entity.type
_entity.pdbx_description
1 polymer ?
#
loop_
_entity_poly.entity_id
_entity_poly.type
_entity_poly.pdbx_seq_one_letter_code
_entity_poly.pdbx_strand_id
1 'polypeptide(L)'
;MGNVVDRCWTNSVNDSRCQNLEVKILGSATKYGGESLMGGDFFFGGLNFDQLGNLRGNERPYLGTKMFGGASRGNFLFFDPEDKLVEAQYIHGIMESISDEKWEYFDREIRETFALSNIKIYEDKESEYIIVNGARVNFSRDNFKLIVPRGGLKGYESH
;
A
#
# COMPACT_ATOMS: atom_id res chain seq x y z
N MET A 1 -11.76 -0.98 8.99
CA MET A 1 -10.41 -0.54 8.55
C MET A 1 -10.46 0.97 8.30
N GLY A 2 -9.40 1.71 8.61
CA GLY A 2 -9.41 3.18 8.58
C GLY A 2 -8.06 3.78 8.24
N ASN A 3 -7.90 5.08 8.48
CA ASN A 3 -6.62 5.78 8.29
C ASN A 3 -5.69 5.60 9.50
N VAL A 4 -4.39 5.69 9.23
CA VAL A 4 -3.35 5.79 10.26
C VAL A 4 -2.99 7.27 10.40
N VAL A 5 -3.36 7.85 11.54
CA VAL A 5 -3.01 9.22 11.89
C VAL A 5 -1.62 9.21 12.52
N ASP A 6 -0.73 10.08 12.04
CA ASP A 6 0.69 10.19 12.41
C ASP A 6 1.61 9.12 11.77
N ARG A 7 2.72 8.76 12.44
CA ARG A 7 3.76 7.85 11.91
C ARG A 7 3.21 6.45 11.77
N CYS A 8 3.18 5.93 10.54
CA CYS A 8 2.80 4.54 10.33
C CYS A 8 4.05 3.64 10.32
N TRP A 9 4.16 2.77 11.33
CA TRP A 9 5.16 1.70 11.48
C TRP A 9 6.61 2.18 11.45
N THR A 10 7.08 2.58 12.63
CA THR A 10 8.49 2.84 12.94
C THR A 10 9.13 1.55 13.48
N ASN A 11 10.28 1.13 12.93
CA ASN A 11 11.10 0.02 13.47
C ASN A 11 10.38 -1.34 13.58
N SER A 12 9.86 -1.88 12.47
CA SER A 12 9.49 -3.30 12.45
C SER A 12 10.68 -4.16 12.03
N VAL A 13 11.17 -4.99 12.95
CA VAL A 13 12.16 -6.03 12.67
C VAL A 13 11.42 -7.33 12.45
N ASN A 14 11.59 -7.92 11.27
CA ASN A 14 11.03 -9.21 10.96
C ASN A 14 12.11 -10.29 11.18
N ASP A 15 11.85 -11.25 12.07
CA ASP A 15 12.70 -12.44 12.23
C ASP A 15 12.53 -13.32 11.00
N SER A 16 13.62 -13.69 10.33
CA SER A 16 13.58 -14.54 9.12
C SER A 16 12.97 -15.93 9.35
N ARG A 17 12.77 -16.32 10.62
CA ARG A 17 12.15 -17.59 11.02
C ARG A 17 10.64 -17.46 11.26
N CYS A 18 10.09 -16.25 11.23
CA CYS A 18 8.69 -15.97 11.47
C CYS A 18 7.97 -15.56 10.17
N GLN A 19 6.64 -15.64 10.18
CA GLN A 19 5.83 -15.09 9.10
C GLN A 19 6.11 -13.59 8.96
N ASN A 20 6.16 -13.10 7.71
CA ASN A 20 6.29 -11.68 7.45
C ASN A 20 5.18 -10.89 8.16
N LEU A 21 5.53 -9.71 8.67
CA LEU A 21 4.52 -8.76 9.12
C LEU A 21 3.65 -8.36 7.93
N GLU A 22 2.35 -8.63 8.03
CA GLU A 22 1.36 -8.27 7.02
C GLU A 22 0.42 -7.21 7.57
N VAL A 23 0.27 -6.09 6.86
CA VAL A 23 -0.57 -4.97 7.31
C VAL A 23 -1.42 -4.49 6.14
N LYS A 24 -2.73 -4.48 6.33
CA LYS A 24 -3.69 -4.05 5.30
C LYS A 24 -4.42 -2.80 5.81
N ILE A 25 -4.23 -1.69 5.13
CA ILE A 25 -4.81 -0.39 5.45
C ILE A 25 -5.74 -0.01 4.29
N LEU A 26 -7.05 -0.10 4.50
CA LEU A 26 -8.01 0.30 3.47
C LEU A 26 -7.87 1.80 3.13
N GLY A 27 -7.64 2.62 4.15
CA GLY A 27 -7.42 4.06 4.01
C GLY A 27 -5.98 4.39 3.62
N SER A 28 -5.42 5.38 4.31
CA SER A 28 -4.08 5.88 4.07
C SER A 28 -3.32 6.11 5.38
N ALA A 29 -2.07 6.55 5.26
CA ALA A 29 -1.27 7.03 6.36
C ALA A 29 -0.75 8.44 6.07
N THR A 30 -0.50 9.21 7.13
CA THR A 30 -0.31 10.66 7.03
C THR A 30 1.14 11.11 7.21
N LYS A 31 2.03 10.30 7.83
CA LYS A 31 3.46 10.65 7.97
C LYS A 31 4.38 9.41 8.00
N TYR A 32 5.60 9.58 7.49
CA TYR A 32 6.78 8.72 7.71
C TYR A 32 6.53 7.21 7.63
N GLY A 33 5.88 6.77 6.56
CA GLY A 33 5.51 5.37 6.43
C GLY A 33 6.71 4.45 6.25
N GLY A 34 6.84 3.45 7.12
CA GLY A 34 7.93 2.49 7.05
C GLY A 34 9.29 3.06 7.43
N GLU A 35 9.33 4.06 8.34
CA GLU A 35 10.59 4.54 8.92
C GLU A 35 11.32 3.38 9.62
N SER A 36 12.58 3.14 9.23
CA SER A 36 13.42 2.05 9.72
C SER A 36 12.81 0.66 9.59
N LEU A 37 12.02 0.44 8.53
CA LEU A 37 11.40 -0.85 8.24
C LEU A 37 12.45 -1.89 7.81
N MET A 38 12.38 -3.10 8.40
CA MET A 38 13.30 -4.21 8.10
C MET A 38 12.57 -5.46 7.59
N GLY A 39 11.39 -5.29 7.00
CA GLY A 39 10.60 -6.35 6.39
C GLY A 39 9.10 -6.19 6.60
N GLY A 40 8.32 -6.92 5.81
CA GLY A 40 6.86 -6.96 5.86
C GLY A 40 6.18 -6.52 4.57
N ASP A 41 4.91 -6.89 4.43
CA ASP A 41 4.08 -6.70 3.26
C ASP A 41 2.85 -5.85 3.62
N PHE A 42 2.79 -4.65 3.05
CA PHE A 42 1.82 -3.63 3.40
C PHE A 42 0.94 -3.30 2.20
N PHE A 43 -0.36 -3.21 2.42
CA PHE A 43 -1.32 -2.72 1.44
C PHE A 43 -1.95 -1.40 1.90
N PHE A 44 -2.00 -0.42 1.01
CA PHE A 44 -2.69 0.85 1.20
C PHE A 44 -3.73 1.03 0.09
N GLY A 45 -5.01 0.97 0.46
CA GLY A 45 -6.10 1.16 -0.48
C GLY A 45 -6.28 2.62 -0.89
N GLY A 46 -6.00 3.57 0.00
CA GLY A 46 -6.33 4.96 -0.24
C GLY A 46 -7.85 5.20 -0.34
N LEU A 47 -8.65 4.34 0.28
CA LEU A 47 -10.11 4.31 0.15
C LEU A 47 -10.78 4.67 1.47
N ASN A 48 -11.93 5.32 1.39
CA ASN A 48 -12.81 5.55 2.53
C ASN A 48 -14.27 5.40 2.10
N PHE A 49 -15.18 5.28 3.07
CA PHE A 49 -16.61 5.34 2.80
C PHE A 49 -17.14 6.72 3.18
N ASP A 50 -17.95 7.31 2.31
CA ASP A 50 -18.68 8.54 2.64
C ASP A 50 -19.85 8.26 3.60
N GLN A 51 -20.54 9.32 4.03
CA GLN A 51 -21.68 9.22 4.96
C GLN A 51 -22.86 8.40 4.40
N LEU A 52 -22.91 8.20 3.08
CA LEU A 52 -23.93 7.42 2.39
C LEU A 52 -23.47 5.98 2.14
N GLY A 53 -22.28 5.60 2.58
CA GLY A 53 -21.71 4.27 2.37
C GLY A 53 -21.11 4.06 0.98
N ASN A 54 -20.90 5.11 0.18
CA ASN A 54 -20.22 4.96 -1.11
C ASN A 54 -18.71 4.95 -0.91
N LEU A 55 -18.04 4.06 -1.64
CA LEU A 55 -16.59 3.98 -1.65
C LEU A 55 -15.99 5.18 -2.41
N ARG A 56 -15.09 5.89 -1.75
CA ARG A 56 -14.38 7.07 -2.26
C ARG A 56 -12.88 6.85 -2.25
N GLY A 57 -12.22 7.36 -3.27
CA GLY A 57 -10.76 7.47 -3.31
C GLY A 57 -10.32 8.73 -2.58
N ASN A 58 -9.22 8.63 -1.83
CA ASN A 58 -8.52 9.78 -1.30
C ASN A 58 -7.89 10.62 -2.43
N GLU A 59 -7.42 11.82 -2.11
CA GLU A 59 -6.65 12.66 -3.04
C GLU A 59 -5.43 11.91 -3.61
N ARG A 60 -4.80 11.08 -2.77
CA ARG A 60 -3.66 10.21 -3.09
C ARG A 60 -3.77 8.92 -2.26
N PRO A 61 -3.23 7.79 -2.75
CA PRO A 61 -3.29 6.53 -2.02
C PRO A 61 -2.48 6.58 -0.71
N TYR A 62 -1.37 7.32 -0.72
CA TYR A 62 -0.65 7.75 0.47
C TYR A 62 -0.86 9.25 0.67
N LEU A 63 -1.34 9.68 1.84
CA LEU A 63 -1.54 11.11 2.14
C LEU A 63 -0.28 11.77 2.72
N GLY A 64 0.63 10.96 3.25
CA GLY A 64 1.84 11.44 3.88
C GLY A 64 2.98 11.78 2.93
N THR A 65 4.13 12.03 3.53
CA THR A 65 5.39 12.33 2.85
C THR A 65 6.53 11.49 3.43
N LYS A 66 7.60 11.29 2.65
CA LYS A 66 8.86 10.69 3.10
C LYS A 66 8.71 9.27 3.67
N MET A 67 8.24 8.34 2.86
CA MET A 67 8.29 6.91 3.17
C MET A 67 9.73 6.39 3.24
N PHE A 68 9.93 5.31 3.98
CA PHE A 68 11.14 4.49 4.01
C PHE A 68 12.42 5.16 4.54
N GLY A 69 12.30 6.21 5.35
CA GLY A 69 13.46 6.82 6.01
C GLY A 69 14.23 5.76 6.82
N GLY A 70 15.46 5.41 6.41
CA GLY A 70 16.28 4.40 7.08
C GLY A 70 15.80 2.94 6.93
N ALA A 71 14.85 2.65 6.05
CA ALA A 71 14.38 1.28 5.81
C ALA A 71 15.37 0.46 4.97
N SER A 72 15.46 -0.84 5.27
CA SER A 72 16.31 -1.78 4.54
C SER A 72 15.52 -2.77 3.69
N ARG A 73 14.32 -3.18 4.13
CA ARG A 73 13.45 -4.17 3.47
C ARG A 73 11.97 -3.89 3.74
N GLY A 74 11.11 -4.33 2.82
CA GLY A 74 9.64 -4.26 2.93
C GLY A 74 8.97 -3.98 1.59
N ASN A 75 7.68 -4.29 1.48
CA ASN A 75 6.87 -4.06 0.29
C ASN A 75 5.67 -3.19 0.66
N PHE A 76 5.53 -2.00 0.06
CA PHE A 76 4.31 -1.20 0.17
C PHE A 76 3.59 -1.20 -1.18
N LEU A 77 2.44 -1.85 -1.22
CA LEU A 77 1.56 -1.88 -2.38
C LEU A 77 0.44 -0.85 -2.22
N PHE A 78 0.30 0.03 -3.20
CA PHE A 78 -0.72 1.07 -3.23
C PHE A 78 -1.72 0.78 -4.34
N PHE A 79 -3.02 0.90 -4.04
CA PHE A 79 -4.05 1.00 -5.08
C PHE A 79 -4.06 2.42 -5.65
N ASP A 80 -3.58 2.59 -6.88
CA ASP A 80 -3.36 3.89 -7.51
C ASP A 80 -3.81 3.95 -8.99
N PRO A 81 -5.12 3.78 -9.26
CA PRO A 81 -5.66 3.72 -10.62
C PRO A 81 -5.56 5.03 -11.42
N GLU A 82 -5.27 6.15 -10.74
CA GLU A 82 -5.20 7.48 -11.35
C GLU A 82 -3.77 8.06 -11.32
N ASP A 83 -2.75 7.22 -11.05
CA ASP A 83 -1.33 7.62 -11.03
C ASP A 83 -1.03 8.79 -10.08
N LYS A 84 -1.68 8.81 -8.90
CA LYS A 84 -1.63 9.92 -7.93
C LYS A 84 -0.47 9.83 -6.93
N LEU A 85 0.17 8.66 -6.79
CA LEU A 85 1.35 8.51 -5.94
C LEU A 85 2.58 9.15 -6.62
N VAL A 86 3.15 10.18 -5.98
CA VAL A 86 4.28 10.94 -6.54
C VAL A 86 5.60 10.61 -5.86
N GLU A 87 6.71 10.70 -6.61
CA GLU A 87 8.06 10.33 -6.14
C GLU A 87 8.51 11.06 -4.88
N ALA A 88 8.10 12.33 -4.70
CA ALA A 88 8.37 13.10 -3.48
C ALA A 88 7.85 12.41 -2.20
N GLN A 89 6.89 11.48 -2.31
CA GLN A 89 6.36 10.71 -1.19
C GLN A 89 7.24 9.50 -0.83
N TYR A 90 7.99 8.95 -1.78
CA TYR A 90 8.84 7.77 -1.61
C TYR A 90 10.30 8.02 -1.99
N ILE A 91 10.86 9.18 -1.65
CA ILE A 91 12.26 9.52 -1.99
C ILE A 91 13.32 8.51 -1.51
N HIS A 92 13.04 7.73 -0.46
CA HIS A 92 13.91 6.67 0.04
C HIS A 92 13.52 5.26 -0.46
N GLY A 93 12.49 5.17 -1.29
CA GLY A 93 12.07 3.98 -1.99
C GLY A 93 12.38 4.05 -3.48
N ILE A 94 12.02 2.96 -4.16
CA ILE A 94 11.98 2.84 -5.61
C ILE A 94 10.68 2.13 -5.98
N MET A 95 10.14 2.48 -7.15
CA MET A 95 9.04 1.72 -7.74
C MET A 95 9.61 0.43 -8.33
N GLU A 96 8.98 -0.70 -8.01
CA GLU A 96 9.35 -2.02 -8.50
C GLU A 96 8.20 -2.58 -9.35
N SER A 97 8.54 -3.28 -10.44
CA SER A 97 7.55 -4.06 -11.19
C SER A 97 6.95 -5.16 -10.31
N ILE A 98 5.63 -5.34 -10.37
CA ILE A 98 4.95 -6.42 -9.65
C ILE A 98 5.08 -7.70 -10.49
N SER A 99 5.89 -8.66 -10.00
CA SER A 99 6.00 -9.99 -10.61
C SER A 99 4.70 -10.78 -10.46
N ASP A 100 4.55 -11.85 -11.25
CA ASP A 100 3.37 -12.72 -11.18
C ASP A 100 3.19 -13.34 -9.79
N GLU A 101 4.27 -13.85 -9.19
CA GLU A 101 4.28 -14.42 -7.84
C GLU A 101 3.85 -13.39 -6.78
N LYS A 102 4.38 -12.15 -6.85
CA LYS A 102 3.98 -11.08 -5.93
C LYS A 102 2.53 -10.69 -6.12
N TRP A 103 2.08 -10.62 -7.38
CA TRP A 103 0.70 -10.28 -7.68
C TRP A 103 -0.27 -11.34 -7.18
N GLU A 104 -0.02 -12.63 -7.40
CA GLU A 104 -0.87 -13.71 -6.91
C GLU A 104 -1.01 -13.66 -5.38
N TYR A 105 0.09 -13.40 -4.67
CA TYR A 105 0.05 -13.17 -3.23
C TYR A 105 -0.82 -11.94 -2.88
N PHE A 106 -0.50 -10.75 -3.40
CA PHE A 106 -1.22 -9.53 -3.02
C PHE A 106 -2.69 -9.52 -3.46
N ASP A 107 -3.01 -10.07 -4.62
CA ASP A 107 -4.37 -10.17 -5.15
C ASP A 107 -5.27 -10.92 -4.15
N ARG A 108 -4.82 -12.08 -3.66
CA ARG A 108 -5.52 -12.84 -2.62
C ARG A 108 -5.76 -11.99 -1.36
N GLU A 109 -4.70 -11.35 -0.86
CA GLU A 109 -4.77 -10.56 0.37
C GLU A 109 -5.68 -9.32 0.23
N ILE A 110 -5.69 -8.69 -0.95
CA ILE A 110 -6.54 -7.53 -1.23
C ILE A 110 -8.00 -7.97 -1.35
N ARG A 111 -8.29 -9.10 -2.01
CA ARG A 111 -9.64 -9.65 -2.09
C ARG A 111 -10.21 -9.95 -0.72
N GLU A 112 -9.42 -10.56 0.16
CA GLU A 112 -9.81 -10.81 1.55
C GLU A 112 -10.06 -9.49 2.30
N THR A 113 -9.17 -8.53 2.15
CA THR A 113 -9.33 -7.18 2.73
C THR A 113 -10.62 -6.49 2.28
N PHE A 114 -10.93 -6.58 0.98
CA PHE A 114 -12.14 -6.00 0.41
C PHE A 114 -13.40 -6.72 0.89
N ALA A 115 -13.39 -8.05 0.95
CA ALA A 115 -14.49 -8.84 1.49
C ALA A 115 -14.77 -8.47 2.96
N LEU A 116 -13.73 -8.40 3.81
CA LEU A 116 -13.85 -7.99 5.22
C LEU A 116 -14.35 -6.54 5.38
N SER A 117 -14.16 -5.70 4.36
CA SER A 117 -14.58 -4.30 4.33
C SER A 117 -15.91 -4.07 3.61
N ASN A 118 -16.62 -5.12 3.20
CA ASN A 118 -17.83 -5.04 2.36
C ASN A 118 -17.63 -4.27 1.03
N ILE A 119 -16.42 -4.32 0.47
CA ILE A 119 -16.12 -3.82 -0.87
C ILE A 119 -16.34 -4.97 -1.85
N LYS A 120 -17.28 -4.78 -2.78
CA LYS A 120 -17.58 -5.78 -3.80
C LYS A 120 -16.67 -5.58 -5.02
N ILE A 121 -15.98 -6.65 -5.41
CA ILE A 121 -15.39 -6.78 -6.74
C ILE A 121 -16.48 -7.34 -7.64
N TYR A 122 -16.74 -6.63 -8.74
CA TYR A 122 -17.66 -7.02 -9.79
C TYR A 122 -16.85 -7.66 -10.92
N GLU A 123 -17.48 -8.55 -11.66
CA GLU A 123 -16.90 -9.21 -12.82
C GLU A 123 -17.84 -9.04 -14.01
N ASP A 124 -17.28 -8.76 -15.18
CA ASP A 124 -17.95 -8.96 -16.45
C ASP A 124 -17.10 -9.84 -17.38
N LYS A 125 -17.50 -9.95 -18.66
CA LYS A 125 -16.85 -10.84 -19.61
C LYS A 125 -15.38 -10.54 -19.88
N GLU A 126 -14.91 -9.32 -19.56
CA GLU A 126 -13.59 -8.84 -19.96
C GLU A 126 -12.69 -8.47 -18.78
N SER A 127 -13.25 -8.11 -17.62
CA SER A 127 -12.45 -7.71 -16.46
C SER A 127 -13.22 -7.70 -15.15
N GLU A 128 -12.45 -7.75 -14.06
CA GLU A 128 -12.93 -7.43 -12.73
C GLU A 128 -12.79 -5.93 -12.46
N TYR A 129 -13.68 -5.38 -11.64
CA TYR A 129 -13.69 -3.96 -11.30
C TYR A 129 -14.33 -3.67 -9.94
N ILE A 130 -14.02 -2.50 -9.38
CA ILE A 130 -14.70 -1.92 -8.23
C ILE A 130 -15.32 -0.57 -8.61
N ILE A 131 -16.30 -0.11 -7.82
CA ILE A 131 -16.88 1.22 -7.98
C ILE A 131 -16.25 2.17 -6.96
N VAL A 132 -15.49 3.14 -7.43
CA VAL A 132 -14.82 4.15 -6.60
C VAL A 132 -15.21 5.52 -7.13
N ASN A 133 -15.60 6.44 -6.24
CA ASN A 133 -16.09 7.77 -6.64
C ASN A 133 -17.28 7.74 -7.62
N GLY A 134 -18.04 6.64 -7.64
CA GLY A 134 -19.15 6.42 -8.59
C GLY A 134 -18.70 6.00 -10.00
N ALA A 135 -17.40 5.81 -10.24
CA ALA A 135 -16.84 5.35 -11.49
C ALA A 135 -16.35 3.90 -11.40
N ARG A 136 -16.38 3.20 -12.54
CA ARG A 136 -15.78 1.88 -12.69
C ARG A 136 -14.26 1.99 -12.73
N VAL A 137 -13.59 1.25 -11.85
CA VAL A 137 -12.13 1.13 -11.82
C VAL A 137 -11.76 -0.34 -11.92
N ASN A 138 -10.96 -0.70 -12.92
CA ASN A 138 -10.54 -2.08 -13.12
C ASN A 138 -9.75 -2.59 -11.91
N PHE A 139 -10.00 -3.82 -11.51
CA PHE A 139 -9.24 -4.51 -10.49
C PHE A 139 -8.16 -5.35 -11.18
N SER A 140 -7.06 -4.71 -11.53
CA SER A 140 -5.92 -5.34 -12.21
C SER A 140 -4.61 -4.78 -11.67
N ARG A 141 -3.53 -5.54 -11.87
CA ARG A 141 -2.16 -5.18 -11.46
C ARG A 141 -1.75 -3.76 -11.88
N ASP A 142 -2.20 -3.31 -13.04
CA ASP A 142 -1.84 -2.00 -13.61
C ASP A 142 -2.33 -0.82 -12.77
N ASN A 143 -3.37 -1.03 -11.96
CA ASN A 143 -3.89 -0.04 -11.04
C ASN A 143 -3.22 -0.09 -9.66
N PHE A 144 -2.08 -0.78 -9.54
CA PHE A 144 -1.31 -0.86 -8.31
C PHE A 144 0.15 -0.45 -8.53
N LYS A 145 0.73 0.17 -7.50
CA LYS A 145 2.15 0.53 -7.46
C LYS A 145 2.81 -0.13 -6.27
N LEU A 146 3.86 -0.90 -6.55
CA LEU A 146 4.72 -1.47 -5.53
C LEU A 146 5.92 -0.56 -5.32
N ILE A 147 6.07 -0.07 -4.10
CA ILE A 147 7.23 0.69 -3.67
C ILE A 147 7.99 -0.12 -2.63
N VAL A 148 9.30 -0.25 -2.83
CA VAL A 148 10.22 -0.92 -1.91
C VAL A 148 11.30 0.04 -1.43
N PRO A 149 11.88 -0.15 -0.23
CA PRO A 149 13.05 0.62 0.19
C PRO A 149 14.18 0.52 -0.83
N ARG A 150 14.90 1.63 -1.05
CA ARG A 150 16.06 1.65 -1.95
C ARG A 150 17.20 0.75 -1.47
N GLY A 151 17.15 0.26 -0.22
CA GLY A 151 18.15 -0.66 0.30
C GLY A 151 19.50 0.04 0.45
N GLY A 152 19.55 1.00 1.36
CA GLY A 152 20.78 1.63 1.78
C GLY A 152 20.70 1.86 3.26
N LEU A 153 21.19 0.91 4.07
CA LEU A 153 21.72 1.28 5.36
C LEU A 153 22.89 2.21 5.07
N LYS A 154 22.63 3.51 4.94
CA LYS A 154 23.61 4.49 5.41
C LYS A 154 23.65 4.23 6.90
N GLY A 155 24.50 3.28 7.29
CA GLY A 155 24.79 3.01 8.68
C GLY A 155 25.05 4.34 9.34
N TYR A 156 24.55 4.48 10.56
CA TYR A 156 25.08 5.42 11.52
C TYR A 156 26.61 5.49 11.31
N GLU A 157 27.10 6.59 10.74
CA GLU A 157 28.51 6.93 10.87
C GLU A 157 28.65 7.25 12.36
N SER A 158 29.07 6.23 13.11
CA SER A 158 29.40 6.34 14.51
C SER A 158 30.45 7.45 14.64
N HIS A 159 30.04 8.61 15.11
CA HIS A 159 30.94 9.61 15.67
C HIS A 159 31.41 9.16 17.06
#